data_AF-A0A257H1P7-F1
#
_entry.id   AF-A0A257H1P7-F1
#
_cell.length_a   1.000
_cell.length_b   1.000
_cell.length_c   1.000
_cell.angle_alpha   90.00
_cell.angle_beta   90.00
_cell.angle_gamma   90.00
#
_symmetry.space_group_name_H-M   'P 1'
#
loop_
_entity.id
_entity.type
_entity.pdbx_description
1 polymer ?
#
loop_
_entity_poly.entity_id
_entity_poly.type
_entity_poly.pdbx_seq_one_letter_code
_entity_poly.pdbx_strand_id
1 'polypeptide(L)'
;MSFLNQLKSQAQNAAAVQTQTRTDIEANTRQTELACKTVWHYVSELCKTLNVLAPPAPEFALDKNAVWPPMKLHDFRADSRKKMLRDQEVVDTISMGWQIIPVNGKPGIGTVEVDFVPALERVEKNLHAGGVKFERKDVVQTDKRPRRVIRFEYVTQARGYISITPDHDNAQIAFRLANTSGFGVKNVVWPASRMQTDFLDELAKLIVAQPSQFVPAVLE
;
A
#
# COMPACT_ATOMS: atom_id res chain seq x y z
N MET A 1 0.38 -40.71 44.26
CA MET A 1 1.32 -39.76 43.62
C MET A 1 1.30 -38.45 44.38
N SER A 2 2.45 -37.82 44.63
CA SER A 2 2.55 -36.56 45.39
C SER A 2 2.26 -35.33 44.50
N PHE A 3 1.61 -34.31 45.07
CA PHE A 3 1.36 -33.02 44.42
C PHE A 3 2.66 -32.34 43.92
N LEU A 4 3.78 -32.52 44.63
CA LEU A 4 5.08 -32.03 44.19
C LEU A 4 5.52 -32.67 42.85
N ASN A 5 5.19 -33.94 42.61
CA ASN A 5 5.51 -34.60 41.35
C ASN A 5 4.63 -34.08 40.20
N GLN A 6 3.37 -33.72 40.49
CA GLN A 6 2.50 -33.05 39.52
C GLN A 6 3.02 -31.65 39.17
N LEU A 7 3.43 -30.86 40.17
CA LEU A 7 4.04 -29.54 39.94
C LEU A 7 5.36 -29.63 39.15
N LYS A 8 6.21 -30.63 39.44
CA LYS A 8 7.45 -30.86 38.67
C LYS A 8 7.16 -31.21 37.20
N SER A 9 6.17 -32.07 36.94
CA SER A 9 5.75 -32.41 35.58
C SER A 9 5.17 -31.20 34.85
N GLN A 10 4.34 -30.38 35.52
CA GLN A 10 3.82 -29.14 34.96
C GLN A 10 4.93 -28.13 34.64
N ALA A 11 5.91 -27.96 35.54
CA ALA A 11 7.05 -27.07 35.32
C ALA A 11 7.93 -27.52 34.15
N GLN A 12 8.19 -28.83 34.02
CA GLN A 12 8.94 -29.38 32.89
C GLN A 12 8.22 -29.18 31.56
N ASN A 13 6.91 -29.42 31.52
CA ASN A 13 6.10 -29.19 30.33
C ASN A 13 6.09 -27.70 29.94
N ALA A 14 5.93 -26.80 30.92
CA ALA A 14 5.96 -25.36 30.68
C ALA A 14 7.32 -24.88 30.15
N ALA A 15 8.43 -25.40 30.70
CA ALA A 15 9.78 -25.10 30.23
C ALA A 15 10.03 -25.60 28.79
N ALA A 16 9.55 -26.80 28.46
CA ALA A 16 9.65 -27.35 27.11
C ALA A 16 8.87 -26.50 26.09
N VAL A 17 7.64 -26.09 26.43
CA VAL A 17 6.82 -25.21 25.58
C VAL A 17 7.51 -23.86 25.37
N GLN A 18 8.04 -23.23 26.43
CA GLN A 18 8.78 -21.96 26.32
C GLN A 18 10.01 -22.08 25.40
N THR A 19 10.75 -23.18 25.50
CA THR A 19 11.94 -23.43 24.67
C THR A 19 11.55 -23.57 23.19
N GLN A 20 10.47 -24.30 22.89
CA GLN A 20 9.96 -24.44 21.54
C GLN A 20 9.51 -23.11 20.97
N THR A 21 8.68 -22.36 21.71
CA THR A 21 8.19 -21.04 21.28
C THR A 21 9.34 -20.08 20.98
N ARG A 22 10.38 -20.07 21.82
CA ARG A 22 11.57 -19.23 21.57
C ARG A 22 12.26 -19.62 20.26
N THR A 23 12.46 -20.92 20.03
CA THR A 23 13.09 -21.44 18.82
C THR A 23 12.29 -21.08 17.57
N ASP A 24 10.97 -21.21 17.63
CA ASP A 24 10.07 -20.87 16.52
C ASP A 24 10.14 -19.37 16.19
N ILE A 25 10.15 -18.50 17.19
CA ILE A 25 10.21 -17.06 16.92
C ILE A 25 11.60 -16.65 16.39
N GLU A 26 12.68 -17.25 16.87
CA GLU A 26 14.02 -17.01 16.32
C GLU A 26 14.12 -17.49 14.85
N ALA A 27 13.43 -18.57 14.48
CA ALA A 27 13.32 -19.02 13.10
C ALA A 27 12.48 -18.04 12.25
N ASN A 28 11.31 -17.63 12.75
CA ASN A 28 10.42 -16.69 12.07
C ASN A 28 11.09 -15.33 11.85
N THR A 29 11.83 -14.83 12.85
CA THR A 29 12.57 -13.57 12.76
C THR A 29 13.62 -13.65 11.64
N ARG A 30 14.42 -14.72 11.61
CA ARG A 30 15.44 -14.92 10.56
C ARG A 30 14.82 -15.02 9.17
N GLN A 31 13.74 -15.78 9.02
CA GLN A 31 13.05 -15.92 7.73
C GLN A 31 12.48 -14.58 7.26
N THR A 32 11.88 -13.81 8.16
CA THR A 32 11.29 -12.50 7.85
C THR A 32 12.36 -11.49 7.44
N GLU A 33 13.51 -11.48 8.12
CA GLU A 33 14.61 -10.58 7.76
C GLU A 33 15.25 -10.93 6.41
N LEU A 34 15.39 -12.22 6.10
CA LEU A 34 15.84 -12.64 4.77
C LEU A 34 14.86 -12.17 3.69
N ALA A 35 13.56 -12.34 3.92
CA ALA A 35 12.52 -11.85 3.04
C ALA A 35 12.57 -10.33 2.87
N CYS A 36 12.72 -9.58 3.97
CA CYS A 36 12.84 -8.12 3.94
C CYS A 36 14.06 -7.66 3.15
N LYS A 37 15.20 -8.35 3.27
CA LYS A 37 16.40 -8.04 2.48
C LYS A 37 16.16 -8.23 0.98
N THR A 38 15.50 -9.31 0.58
CA THR A 38 15.12 -9.57 -0.82
C THR A 38 14.17 -8.49 -1.33
N VAL A 39 13.12 -8.18 -0.57
CA VAL A 39 12.13 -7.13 -0.90
C VAL A 39 12.81 -5.78 -1.04
N TRP A 40 13.68 -5.40 -0.09
CA TRP A 40 14.39 -4.13 -0.12
C TRP A 40 15.26 -3.98 -1.37
N HIS A 41 16.04 -5.02 -1.70
CA HIS A 41 16.89 -4.99 -2.88
C HIS A 41 16.05 -4.87 -4.16
N TYR A 42 14.99 -5.68 -4.27
CA TYR A 42 14.08 -5.66 -5.42
C TYR A 42 13.42 -4.29 -5.61
N VAL A 43 12.79 -3.76 -4.56
CA VAL A 43 12.07 -2.47 -4.61
C VAL A 43 13.01 -1.30 -4.92
N SER A 44 14.24 -1.34 -4.38
CA SER A 44 15.25 -0.31 -4.65
C SER A 44 15.68 -0.30 -6.11
N GLU A 45 15.94 -1.47 -6.70
CA GLU A 45 16.28 -1.58 -8.12
C GLU A 45 15.08 -1.27 -9.02
N LEU A 46 13.88 -1.70 -8.64
CA LEU A 46 12.64 -1.36 -9.34
C LEU A 46 12.43 0.15 -9.43
N CYS A 47 12.63 0.89 -8.33
CA CYS A 47 12.52 2.36 -8.34
C CYS A 47 13.43 3.00 -9.39
N LYS A 48 14.68 2.55 -9.49
CA LYS A 48 15.65 3.06 -10.48
C LYS A 48 15.16 2.80 -11.90
N THR A 49 14.73 1.56 -12.19
CA THR A 49 14.24 1.16 -13.50
C THR A 49 12.96 1.93 -13.89
N LEU A 50 12.00 2.05 -12.98
CA LEU A 50 10.75 2.77 -13.24
C LEU A 50 10.95 4.27 -13.42
N ASN A 51 11.95 4.86 -12.75
CA ASN A 51 12.30 6.26 -12.98
C ASN A 51 12.89 6.52 -14.37
N VAL A 52 13.55 5.53 -14.97
CA VAL A 52 14.03 5.61 -16.35
C VAL A 52 12.88 5.43 -17.34
N LEU A 53 12.00 4.46 -17.08
CA LEU A 53 10.90 4.11 -17.99
C LEU A 53 9.74 5.11 -17.95
N ALA A 54 9.47 5.73 -16.79
CA ALA A 54 8.33 6.61 -16.55
C ALA A 54 7.00 6.03 -17.09
N PRO A 55 6.58 4.85 -16.60
CA PRO A 55 5.48 4.09 -17.18
C PRO A 55 4.15 4.85 -17.12
N PRO A 56 3.19 4.50 -18.01
CA PRO A 56 1.83 5.02 -17.92
C PRO A 56 1.18 4.61 -16.59
N ALA A 57 0.36 5.49 -16.05
CA ALA A 57 -0.46 5.20 -14.88
C ALA A 57 -1.79 4.53 -15.30
N PRO A 58 -2.50 3.85 -14.38
CA PRO A 58 -3.86 3.42 -14.63
C PRO A 58 -4.80 4.61 -14.87
N GLU A 59 -5.99 4.34 -15.38
CA GLU A 59 -7.04 5.36 -15.46
C GLU A 59 -7.48 5.81 -14.07
N PHE A 60 -7.51 7.12 -13.84
CA PHE A 60 -7.98 7.72 -12.60
C PHE A 60 -9.29 8.46 -12.87
N ALA A 61 -10.35 8.11 -12.14
CA ALA A 61 -11.63 8.78 -12.23
C ALA A 61 -12.18 9.08 -10.84
N LEU A 62 -12.65 10.31 -10.62
CA LEU A 62 -13.33 10.70 -9.38
C LEU A 62 -14.81 10.30 -9.42
N ASP A 63 -15.40 10.36 -10.61
CA ASP A 63 -16.73 9.92 -10.97
C ASP A 63 -16.75 9.54 -12.46
N LYS A 64 -17.85 8.97 -12.96
CA LYS A 64 -18.09 8.62 -14.37
C LYS A 64 -17.82 9.77 -15.34
N ASN A 65 -18.02 11.01 -14.90
CA ASN A 65 -17.87 12.21 -15.73
C ASN A 65 -16.56 12.98 -15.44
N ALA A 66 -15.77 12.54 -14.47
CA ALA A 66 -14.57 13.21 -14.01
C ALA A 66 -13.34 12.29 -14.11
N VAL A 67 -13.08 11.85 -15.35
CA VAL A 67 -11.91 11.06 -15.72
C VAL A 67 -10.72 11.99 -15.91
N TRP A 68 -9.58 11.61 -15.33
CA TRP A 68 -8.33 12.37 -15.44
C TRP A 68 -7.71 12.16 -16.83
N PRO A 69 -6.92 13.13 -17.33
CA PRO A 69 -6.17 12.93 -18.57
C PRO A 69 -5.18 11.76 -18.42
N PRO A 70 -4.60 11.25 -19.52
CA PRO A 70 -3.54 10.24 -19.42
C PRO A 70 -2.42 10.68 -18.47
N MET A 71 -2.16 9.84 -17.47
CA MET A 71 -1.19 10.08 -16.41
C MET A 71 0.03 9.16 -16.57
N LYS A 72 1.16 9.54 -15.98
CA LYS A 72 2.37 8.72 -15.86
C LYS A 72 2.85 8.67 -14.41
N LEU A 73 3.56 7.60 -14.09
CA LEU A 73 4.21 7.41 -12.80
C LEU A 73 5.64 7.96 -12.86
N HIS A 74 6.04 8.74 -11.86
CA HIS A 74 7.39 9.31 -11.81
C HIS A 74 7.88 9.54 -10.37
N ASP A 75 9.18 9.82 -10.24
CA ASP A 75 9.82 10.15 -8.97
C ASP A 75 9.63 9.04 -7.91
N PHE A 76 9.88 7.80 -8.33
CA PHE A 76 9.89 6.64 -7.46
C PHE A 76 11.04 6.72 -6.46
N ARG A 77 10.74 6.54 -5.18
CA ARG A 77 11.72 6.54 -4.09
C ARG A 77 11.40 5.41 -3.11
N ALA A 78 12.44 4.69 -2.70
CA ALA A 78 12.36 3.69 -1.67
C ALA A 78 13.07 4.15 -0.40
N ASP A 79 12.52 3.80 0.77
CA ASP A 79 13.12 4.02 2.08
C ASP A 79 12.94 2.77 2.93
N SER A 80 13.90 2.51 3.83
CA SER A 80 13.78 1.43 4.81
C SER A 80 14.14 1.94 6.19
N ARG A 81 13.38 1.48 7.18
CA ARG A 81 13.57 1.81 8.59
C ARG A 81 13.80 0.54 9.37
N LYS A 82 14.58 0.66 10.44
CA LYS A 82 14.89 -0.44 11.34
C LYS A 82 14.41 -0.13 12.75
N LYS A 83 14.20 -1.19 13.53
CA LYS A 83 13.88 -1.13 14.96
C LYS A 83 14.70 -2.16 15.72
N MET A 84 14.77 -2.00 17.04
CA MET A 84 15.26 -3.04 17.93
C MET A 84 14.10 -3.99 18.28
N LEU A 85 14.31 -5.28 18.06
CA LEU A 85 13.42 -6.36 18.47
C LEU A 85 14.26 -7.41 19.21
N ARG A 86 14.06 -7.55 20.52
CA ARG A 86 14.73 -8.57 21.36
C ARG A 86 16.26 -8.54 21.22
N ASP A 87 16.82 -7.34 21.39
CA ASP A 87 18.26 -7.06 21.28
C ASP A 87 18.88 -7.27 19.87
N GLN A 88 18.04 -7.49 18.86
CA GLN A 88 18.46 -7.55 17.45
C GLN A 88 17.89 -6.36 16.67
N GLU A 89 18.70 -5.77 15.80
CA GLU A 89 18.24 -4.78 14.83
C GLU A 89 17.53 -5.50 13.67
N VAL A 90 16.27 -5.19 13.45
CA VAL A 90 15.42 -5.80 12.40
C VAL A 90 14.75 -4.71 11.56
N VAL A 91 14.29 -5.05 10.36
CA VAL A 91 13.54 -4.12 9.50
C VAL A 91 12.20 -3.80 10.16
N ASP A 92 11.88 -2.52 10.32
CA ASP A 92 10.57 -2.09 10.83
C ASP A 92 9.58 -1.87 9.70
N THR A 93 9.99 -1.17 8.64
CA THR A 93 9.15 -0.88 7.48
C THR A 93 10.02 -0.63 6.26
N ILE A 94 9.58 -1.13 5.11
CA ILE A 94 10.06 -0.72 3.80
C ILE A 94 8.95 0.07 3.12
N SER A 95 9.29 1.19 2.51
CA SER A 95 8.32 2.02 1.80
C SER A 95 8.82 2.36 0.41
N MET A 96 7.88 2.48 -0.53
CA MET A 96 8.11 2.96 -1.88
C MET A 96 7.03 3.99 -2.20
N GLY A 97 7.41 5.20 -2.60
CA GLY A 97 6.48 6.25 -2.97
C GLY A 97 6.77 6.78 -4.36
N TRP A 98 5.74 7.25 -5.05
CA TRP A 98 5.86 7.91 -6.36
C TRP A 98 4.76 8.95 -6.55
N GLN A 99 4.96 9.76 -7.58
CA GLN A 99 4.03 10.79 -7.98
C GLN A 99 3.33 10.39 -9.28
N ILE A 100 2.04 10.73 -9.38
CA ILE A 100 1.19 10.49 -10.54
C ILE A 100 0.87 11.85 -11.14
N ILE A 101 1.39 12.12 -12.34
CA ILE A 101 1.27 13.41 -13.03
C ILE A 101 0.78 13.24 -14.47
N PRO A 102 0.22 14.28 -15.11
CA PRO A 102 -0.19 14.20 -16.50
C PRO A 102 1.01 13.84 -17.40
N VAL A 103 0.77 13.04 -18.44
CA VAL A 103 1.79 12.72 -19.45
C VAL A 103 2.27 14.00 -20.13
N ASN A 104 1.32 14.87 -20.47
CA ASN A 104 1.53 16.14 -21.16
C ASN A 104 1.14 17.32 -20.26
N GLY A 105 2.00 18.34 -20.21
CA GLY A 105 1.73 19.58 -19.48
C GLY A 105 2.01 19.50 -17.98
N LYS A 106 1.67 20.59 -17.28
CA LYS A 106 1.76 20.67 -15.81
C LYS A 106 0.44 20.19 -15.19
N PRO A 107 0.46 19.73 -13.92
CA PRO A 107 -0.78 19.49 -13.18
C PRO A 107 -1.71 20.70 -13.27
N GLY A 108 -2.90 20.47 -13.83
CA GLY A 108 -3.92 21.50 -14.06
C GLY A 108 -4.98 21.48 -12.97
N ILE A 109 -5.91 22.43 -13.04
CA ILE A 109 -7.09 22.45 -12.19
C ILE A 109 -8.19 21.68 -12.92
N GLY A 110 -8.66 20.60 -12.30
CA GLY A 110 -9.87 19.88 -12.69
C GLY A 110 -11.05 20.30 -11.82
N THR A 111 -12.26 20.11 -12.35
CA THR A 111 -13.50 20.39 -11.61
C THR A 111 -14.44 19.22 -11.72
N VAL A 112 -15.07 18.83 -10.61
CA VAL A 112 -16.19 17.89 -10.60
C VAL A 112 -17.32 18.46 -9.76
N GLU A 113 -18.54 18.36 -10.29
CA GLU A 113 -19.75 18.77 -9.60
C GLU A 113 -20.58 17.54 -9.24
N VAL A 114 -21.07 17.51 -8.01
CA VAL A 114 -21.92 16.44 -7.49
C VAL A 114 -23.14 17.03 -6.80
N ASP A 115 -24.30 16.40 -6.99
CA ASP A 115 -25.60 16.86 -6.48
C ASP A 115 -26.29 15.84 -5.56
N PHE A 116 -25.66 14.70 -5.27
CA PHE A 116 -26.16 13.68 -4.35
C PHE A 116 -25.06 13.06 -3.45
N VAL A 117 -25.47 12.60 -2.26
CA VAL A 117 -24.56 12.19 -1.17
C VAL A 117 -23.63 11.03 -1.53
N PRO A 118 -24.08 9.91 -2.14
CA PRO A 118 -23.16 8.84 -2.56
C PRO A 118 -22.03 9.27 -3.51
N ALA A 119 -22.30 10.18 -4.45
CA ALA A 119 -21.25 10.69 -5.33
C ALA A 119 -20.28 11.61 -4.60
N LEU A 120 -20.78 12.45 -3.67
CA LEU A 120 -19.94 13.26 -2.79
C LEU A 120 -18.94 12.40 -2.02
N GLU A 121 -19.43 11.40 -1.28
CA GLU A 121 -18.59 10.53 -0.45
C GLU A 121 -17.53 9.81 -1.28
N ARG A 122 -17.91 9.33 -2.48
CA ARG A 122 -16.97 8.68 -3.39
C ARG A 122 -15.90 9.63 -3.91
N VAL A 123 -16.28 10.83 -4.37
CA VAL A 123 -15.33 11.83 -4.88
C VAL A 123 -14.36 12.25 -3.77
N GLU A 124 -14.88 12.55 -2.58
CA GLU A 124 -14.08 12.94 -1.41
C GLU A 124 -13.13 11.81 -0.99
N LYS A 125 -13.63 10.56 -0.91
CA LYS A 125 -12.80 9.38 -0.63
C LYS A 125 -11.68 9.21 -1.66
N ASN A 126 -11.96 9.37 -2.95
CA ASN A 126 -10.98 9.21 -4.01
C ASN A 126 -9.92 10.32 -3.98
N LEU A 127 -10.33 11.57 -3.74
CA LEU A 127 -9.41 12.70 -3.58
C LEU A 127 -8.48 12.50 -2.38
N HIS A 128 -9.01 12.05 -1.24
CA HIS A 128 -8.21 11.73 -0.05
C HIS A 128 -7.27 10.55 -0.28
N ALA A 129 -7.76 9.45 -0.88
CA ALA A 129 -6.94 8.29 -1.19
C ALA A 129 -5.78 8.64 -2.13
N GLY A 130 -6.02 9.52 -3.11
CA GLY A 130 -5.02 10.03 -4.03
C GLY A 130 -3.99 11.00 -3.42
N GLY A 131 -4.22 11.50 -2.21
CA GLY A 131 -3.46 12.63 -1.66
C GLY A 131 -3.58 13.88 -2.52
N VAL A 132 -4.72 14.04 -3.20
CA VAL A 132 -4.99 15.12 -4.14
C VAL A 132 -5.28 16.41 -3.36
N LYS A 133 -4.72 17.54 -3.80
CA LYS A 133 -5.10 18.85 -3.25
C LYS A 133 -6.41 19.29 -3.87
N PHE A 134 -7.39 19.60 -3.05
CA PHE A 134 -8.70 20.05 -3.50
C PHE A 134 -9.32 21.11 -2.58
N GLU A 135 -10.25 21.86 -3.15
CA GLU A 135 -11.13 22.81 -2.47
C GLU A 135 -12.59 22.42 -2.76
N ARG A 136 -13.44 22.51 -1.74
CA ARG A 136 -14.88 22.24 -1.85
C ARG A 136 -15.65 23.55 -1.80
N LYS A 137 -16.50 23.79 -2.80
CA LYS A 137 -17.35 24.98 -2.90
C LYS A 137 -18.81 24.58 -3.06
N ASP A 138 -19.69 25.22 -2.30
CA ASP A 138 -21.13 25.11 -2.51
C ASP A 138 -21.54 26.11 -3.59
N VAL A 139 -22.03 25.60 -4.73
CA VAL A 139 -22.37 26.40 -5.90
C VAL A 139 -23.86 26.28 -6.20
N VAL A 140 -24.48 27.40 -6.55
CA VAL A 140 -25.85 27.41 -7.08
C VAL A 140 -25.75 27.49 -8.60
N GLN A 141 -26.14 26.41 -9.29
CA GLN A 141 -26.12 26.39 -10.75
C GLN A 141 -27.34 27.15 -11.30
N THR A 142 -27.12 28.25 -12.02
CA THR A 142 -28.19 29.14 -12.50
C THR A 142 -28.73 28.77 -13.88
N ASP A 143 -28.09 27.82 -14.57
CA ASP A 143 -28.26 27.64 -16.01
C ASP A 143 -29.55 26.84 -16.38
N LYS A 144 -29.92 25.82 -15.59
CA LYS A 144 -31.09 24.94 -15.87
C LYS A 144 -31.75 24.45 -14.57
N ARG A 145 -32.60 25.30 -13.98
CA ARG A 145 -33.22 25.19 -12.64
C ARG A 145 -32.20 25.31 -11.49
N PRO A 146 -32.43 26.20 -10.51
CA PRO A 146 -31.50 26.41 -9.42
C PRO A 146 -31.39 25.14 -8.58
N ARG A 147 -30.22 24.50 -8.63
CA ARG A 147 -29.84 23.38 -7.77
C ARG A 147 -28.56 23.75 -7.04
N ARG A 148 -28.51 23.36 -5.76
CA ARG A 148 -27.27 23.43 -4.97
C ARG A 148 -26.45 22.21 -5.32
N VAL A 149 -25.27 22.44 -5.90
CA VAL A 149 -24.30 21.42 -6.24
C VAL A 149 -23.02 21.70 -5.47
N ILE A 150 -22.29 20.63 -5.14
CA ILE A 150 -20.99 20.75 -4.51
C ILE A 150 -19.95 20.60 -5.61
N ARG A 151 -19.14 21.64 -5.80
CA ARG A 151 -18.05 21.66 -6.76
C ARG A 151 -16.74 21.41 -6.03
N PHE A 152 -16.00 20.41 -6.48
CA PHE A 152 -14.61 20.20 -6.08
C PHE A 152 -13.70 20.76 -7.17
N GLU A 153 -12.82 21.68 -6.80
CA GLU A 153 -11.69 22.12 -7.61
C GLU A 153 -10.45 21.38 -7.11
N TYR A 154 -9.76 20.66 -7.98
CA TYR A 154 -8.64 19.80 -7.59
C TYR A 154 -7.48 19.92 -8.55
N VAL A 155 -6.26 19.67 -8.05
CA VAL A 155 -5.07 19.59 -8.91
C VAL A 155 -4.98 18.19 -9.50
N THR A 156 -4.77 18.04 -10.81
CA THR A 156 -4.57 16.74 -11.47
C THR A 156 -3.19 16.15 -11.17
N GLN A 157 -2.95 15.88 -9.90
CA GLN A 157 -1.74 15.26 -9.36
C GLN A 157 -2.13 14.40 -8.16
N ALA A 158 -1.62 13.17 -8.14
CA ALA A 158 -1.81 12.22 -7.04
C ALA A 158 -0.48 11.62 -6.61
N ARG A 159 -0.50 10.81 -5.56
CA ARG A 159 0.66 10.04 -5.08
C ARG A 159 0.29 8.58 -4.92
N GLY A 160 1.15 7.70 -5.40
CA GLY A 160 1.06 6.28 -5.07
C GLY A 160 2.11 5.91 -4.04
N TYR A 161 1.83 4.88 -3.25
CA TYR A 161 2.82 4.35 -2.34
C TYR A 161 2.55 2.88 -2.01
N ILE A 162 3.60 2.22 -1.56
CA ILE A 162 3.58 0.90 -0.95
C ILE A 162 4.25 1.03 0.41
N SER A 163 3.60 0.53 1.45
CA SER A 163 4.20 0.32 2.76
C SER A 163 4.24 -1.17 3.03
N ILE A 164 5.39 -1.66 3.48
CA ILE A 164 5.68 -3.06 3.71
C ILE A 164 6.10 -3.19 5.17
N THR A 165 5.28 -3.87 5.96
CA THR A 165 5.47 -4.00 7.40
C THR A 165 5.61 -5.48 7.75
N PRO A 166 6.83 -5.93 8.11
CA PRO A 166 7.06 -7.29 8.57
C PRO A 166 6.48 -7.54 9.96
N ASP A 167 6.00 -8.77 10.15
CA ASP A 167 5.67 -9.40 11.42
C ASP A 167 6.64 -10.57 11.64
N HIS A 168 7.70 -10.30 12.41
CA HIS A 168 8.76 -11.25 12.74
C HIS A 168 8.32 -12.39 13.64
N ASP A 169 7.22 -12.20 14.39
CA ASP A 169 6.72 -13.22 15.31
C ASP A 169 5.96 -14.30 14.53
N ASN A 170 5.24 -13.91 13.47
CA ASN A 170 4.41 -14.83 12.67
C ASN A 170 4.99 -15.19 11.30
N ALA A 171 6.18 -14.70 10.95
CA ALA A 171 6.78 -14.86 9.62
C ALA A 171 5.87 -14.36 8.48
N GLN A 172 5.26 -13.20 8.67
CA GLN A 172 4.35 -12.57 7.71
C GLN A 172 4.84 -11.17 7.32
N ILE A 173 4.38 -10.69 6.16
CA ILE A 173 4.64 -9.35 5.69
C ILE A 173 3.34 -8.74 5.19
N ALA A 174 2.95 -7.63 5.81
CA ALA A 174 1.79 -6.85 5.41
C ALA A 174 2.18 -5.81 4.37
N PHE A 175 1.38 -5.68 3.32
CA PHE A 175 1.52 -4.70 2.27
C PHE A 175 0.29 -3.80 2.27
N ARG A 176 0.52 -2.49 2.32
CA ARG A 176 -0.48 -1.46 2.07
C ARG A 176 -0.14 -0.77 0.75
N LEU A 177 -0.99 -0.98 -0.24
CA LEU A 177 -0.82 -0.54 -1.63
C LEU A 177 -1.80 0.59 -1.89
N ALA A 178 -1.32 1.78 -2.25
CA ALA A 178 -2.17 2.92 -2.54
C ALA A 178 -1.97 3.40 -3.97
N ASN A 179 -3.09 3.62 -4.66
CA ASN A 179 -3.17 4.16 -6.00
C ASN A 179 -2.37 3.38 -7.06
N THR A 180 -2.29 2.05 -6.93
CA THR A 180 -1.64 1.15 -7.90
C THR A 180 -2.55 0.78 -9.08
N SER A 181 -3.87 0.77 -8.89
CA SER A 181 -4.86 0.39 -9.90
C SER A 181 -6.03 1.39 -9.98
N GLY A 182 -5.75 2.68 -9.82
CA GLY A 182 -6.75 3.74 -9.64
C GLY A 182 -6.88 4.20 -8.19
N PHE A 183 -7.78 5.13 -7.88
CA PHE A 183 -7.91 5.67 -6.52
C PHE A 183 -8.33 4.60 -5.51
N GLY A 184 -7.53 4.43 -4.46
CA GLY A 184 -7.86 3.49 -3.40
C GLY A 184 -6.65 2.97 -2.66
N VAL A 185 -6.94 2.17 -1.63
CA VAL A 185 -5.93 1.48 -0.83
C VAL A 185 -6.33 0.02 -0.71
N LYS A 186 -5.40 -0.87 -1.03
CA LYS A 186 -5.52 -2.32 -0.88
C LYS A 186 -4.53 -2.78 0.19
N ASN A 187 -4.98 -3.66 1.10
CA ASN A 187 -4.11 -4.26 2.10
C ASN A 187 -4.08 -5.76 1.89
N VAL A 188 -2.88 -6.34 1.82
CA VAL A 188 -2.68 -7.79 1.68
C VAL A 188 -1.59 -8.24 2.65
N VAL A 189 -1.66 -9.49 3.10
CA VAL A 189 -0.64 -10.09 3.98
C VAL A 189 -0.18 -11.39 3.36
N TRP A 190 1.14 -11.55 3.27
CA TRP A 190 1.76 -12.73 2.67
C TRP A 190 2.76 -13.36 3.63
N PRO A 191 2.92 -14.70 3.61
CA PRO A 191 4.02 -15.35 4.31
C PRO A 191 5.37 -14.86 3.80
N ALA A 192 6.34 -14.67 4.70
CA ALA A 192 7.69 -14.25 4.35
C ALA A 192 8.37 -15.19 3.34
N SER A 193 8.03 -16.49 3.35
CA SER A 193 8.54 -17.49 2.40
C SER A 193 8.17 -17.21 0.94
N ARG A 194 7.11 -16.44 0.67
CA ARG A 194 6.70 -16.08 -0.69
C ARG A 194 7.50 -14.93 -1.29
N MET A 195 8.35 -14.24 -0.51
CA MET A 195 9.12 -13.09 -0.98
C MET A 195 10.32 -13.49 -1.83
N GLN A 196 10.02 -14.07 -2.99
CA GLN A 196 10.96 -14.44 -4.03
C GLN A 196 10.77 -13.51 -5.23
N THR A 197 11.77 -13.41 -6.09
CA THR A 197 11.78 -12.50 -7.24
C THR A 197 10.51 -12.63 -8.10
N ASP A 198 10.12 -13.86 -8.47
CA ASP A 198 8.95 -14.11 -9.32
C ASP A 198 7.65 -13.57 -8.72
N PHE A 199 7.51 -13.62 -7.38
CA PHE A 199 6.33 -13.09 -6.71
C PHE A 199 6.39 -11.55 -6.58
N LEU A 200 7.59 -10.98 -6.43
CA LEU A 200 7.78 -9.53 -6.45
C LEU A 200 7.59 -8.94 -7.84
N ASP A 201 7.78 -9.72 -8.90
CA ASP A 201 7.40 -9.33 -10.27
C ASP A 201 5.89 -9.11 -10.41
N GLU A 202 5.07 -9.88 -9.68
CA GLU A 202 3.63 -9.61 -9.63
C GLU A 202 3.33 -8.26 -8.94
N LEU A 203 4.08 -7.90 -7.89
CA LEU A 203 3.98 -6.56 -7.29
C LEU A 203 4.39 -5.47 -8.31
N ALA A 204 5.47 -5.68 -9.05
CA ALA A 204 5.92 -4.73 -10.07
C ALA A 204 4.87 -4.53 -11.16
N LYS A 205 4.28 -5.62 -11.69
CA LYS A 205 3.17 -5.57 -12.65
C LYS A 205 2.01 -4.75 -12.10
N LEU A 206 1.63 -4.97 -10.84
CA LEU A 206 0.56 -4.22 -10.20
C LEU A 206 0.85 -2.71 -10.13
N ILE A 207 2.08 -2.32 -9.78
CA ILE A 207 2.50 -0.91 -9.70
C ILE A 207 2.33 -0.21 -11.05
N VAL A 208 2.67 -0.90 -12.14
CA VAL A 208 2.57 -0.37 -13.51
C VAL A 208 1.22 -0.69 -14.18
N ALA A 209 0.19 -0.98 -13.38
CA ALA A 209 -1.17 -1.27 -13.82
C ALA A 209 -1.30 -2.40 -14.86
N GLN A 210 -0.40 -3.38 -14.82
CA GLN A 210 -0.53 -4.62 -15.56
C GLN A 210 -1.29 -5.67 -14.74
N PRO A 211 -1.92 -6.66 -15.41
CA PRO A 211 -2.52 -7.80 -14.73
C PRO A 211 -1.54 -8.48 -13.78
N SER A 212 -1.96 -8.68 -12.54
CA SER A 212 -1.12 -9.16 -11.45
C SER A 212 -1.90 -10.10 -10.54
N GLN A 213 -1.23 -11.12 -10.03
CA GLN A 213 -1.76 -12.05 -9.03
C GLN A 213 -1.37 -11.65 -7.59
N PHE A 214 -0.73 -10.48 -7.41
CA PHE A 214 -0.24 -10.03 -6.11
C PHE A 214 -1.36 -9.71 -5.11
N VAL A 215 -2.50 -9.26 -5.61
CA VAL A 215 -3.72 -9.07 -4.81
C VAL A 215 -4.70 -10.18 -5.16
N PRO A 216 -5.20 -10.95 -4.19
CA PRO A 216 -6.24 -11.94 -4.44
C PRO A 216 -7.50 -11.28 -4.99
N ALA A 217 -8.18 -11.93 -5.95
CA ALA A 217 -9.40 -11.42 -6.60
C ALA A 217 -10.56 -11.05 -5.63
N VAL A 218 -10.52 -11.54 -4.39
CA VAL A 218 -11.51 -11.21 -3.35
C VAL A 218 -11.32 -9.79 -2.80
N LEU A 219 -10.17 -9.16 -3.07
CA LEU A 219 -9.78 -7.82 -2.60
C LEU A 219 -9.62 -6.81 -3.76
N GLU A 220 -9.95 -7.20 -4.99
CA GLU A 220 -10.01 -6.31 -6.16
C GLU A 220 -11.32 -5.53 -6.24
#